data_AF-A0A3D9IBE8-F1
#
_entry.id   AF-A0A3D9IBE8-F1
#
_cell.length_a   1.000
_cell.length_b   1.000
_cell.length_c   1.000
_cell.angle_alpha   90.00
_cell.angle_beta   90.00
_cell.angle_gamma   90.00
#
_symmetry.space_group_name_H-M   'P 1'
#
loop_
_entity.id
_entity.type
_entity.pdbx_description
1 polymer ?
#
loop_
_entity_poly.entity_id
_entity_poly.type
_entity_poly.pdbx_seq_one_letter_code
_entity_poly.pdbx_strand_id
1 'polypeptide(L)'
;MRKIKVGFAALIILCAILGCSVRHSVLTSATSSLSKSLKNEVPTVHSVQFHFTRPEFTISVKTSEALSEGVRDSILERVKQFTTINHMNEVARSVKWKSPISNVNLVIYNDSKSEPAAVYSTSYFKTFDASDTSEENIDGYVTWRKHEEPV
;
A
#
# COMPACT_ATOMS: atom_id res chain seq x y z
N MET A 1 -24.65 43.69 -17.57
CA MET A 1 -24.27 42.73 -16.51
C MET A 1 -23.99 41.35 -17.12
N ARG A 2 -22.75 41.03 -17.53
CA ARG A 2 -22.39 39.74 -18.14
C ARG A 2 -20.88 39.46 -18.03
N LYS A 3 -20.31 39.51 -16.82
CA LYS A 3 -18.89 39.16 -16.59
C LYS A 3 -18.62 38.28 -15.36
N ILE A 4 -19.64 37.98 -14.56
CA ILE A 4 -19.49 37.28 -13.26
C ILE A 4 -19.54 35.74 -13.40
N LYS A 5 -20.07 35.20 -14.51
CA LYS A 5 -20.29 33.74 -14.65
C LYS A 5 -19.06 32.93 -15.08
N VAL A 6 -18.04 33.56 -15.68
CA VAL A 6 -16.87 32.84 -16.24
C VAL A 6 -15.83 32.54 -15.16
N GLY A 7 -15.59 33.46 -14.23
CA GLY A 7 -14.61 33.25 -13.15
C GLY A 7 -15.02 32.20 -12.12
N PHE A 8 -16.32 32.11 -11.82
CA PHE A 8 -16.84 31.14 -10.85
C PHE A 8 -16.83 29.70 -11.40
N ALA A 9 -17.09 29.53 -12.71
CA ALA A 9 -17.00 28.23 -13.37
C ALA A 9 -15.56 27.71 -13.46
N ALA A 10 -14.59 28.59 -13.71
CA ALA A 10 -13.16 28.23 -13.74
C ALA A 10 -12.64 27.79 -12.35
N LEU A 11 -13.12 28.43 -11.27
CA LEU A 11 -12.76 28.08 -9.90
C LEU A 11 -13.32 26.71 -9.47
N ILE A 12 -14.55 26.38 -9.86
CA ILE A 12 -15.16 25.07 -9.57
C ILE A 12 -14.45 23.94 -10.32
N ILE A 13 -14.07 24.17 -11.59
CA ILE A 13 -13.28 23.20 -12.36
C ILE A 13 -11.90 22.98 -11.74
N LEU A 14 -11.26 24.03 -11.22
CA LEU A 14 -9.97 23.94 -10.53
C LEU A 14 -10.06 23.15 -9.21
N CYS A 15 -11.15 23.26 -8.47
CA CYS A 15 -11.38 22.48 -7.25
C CYS A 15 -11.68 21.00 -7.54
N ALA A 16 -12.27 20.66 -8.68
CA ALA A 16 -12.57 19.28 -9.06
C ALA A 16 -11.31 18.45 -9.38
N ILE A 17 -10.18 19.09 -9.70
CA ILE A 17 -8.90 18.42 -10.01
C ILE A 17 -8.08 18.13 -8.74
N LEU A 18 -8.49 18.62 -7.57
CA LEU A 18 -7.63 18.70 -6.38
C LEU A 18 -7.80 17.61 -5.32
N GLY A 19 -8.69 16.62 -5.45
CA GLY A 19 -8.94 15.79 -4.26
C GLY A 19 -9.61 14.44 -4.36
N CYS A 20 -9.83 13.87 -5.55
CA CYS A 20 -10.12 12.43 -5.57
C CYS A 20 -8.80 11.70 -5.28
N SER A 21 -8.70 11.04 -4.13
CA SER A 21 -7.59 10.12 -3.84
C SER A 21 -7.63 8.99 -4.88
N VAL A 22 -6.81 9.13 -5.93
CA VAL A 22 -6.79 8.18 -7.05
C VAL A 22 -6.01 6.94 -6.64
N ARG A 23 -6.68 5.79 -6.76
CA ARG A 23 -6.06 4.48 -6.60
C ARG A 23 -5.43 4.03 -7.92
N HIS A 24 -4.15 3.70 -7.89
CA HIS A 24 -3.39 3.19 -9.03
C HIS A 24 -3.04 1.72 -8.80
N SER A 25 -3.31 0.86 -9.77
CA SER A 25 -2.72 -0.49 -9.78
C SER A 25 -1.23 -0.40 -10.07
N VAL A 26 -0.41 -1.12 -9.32
CA VAL A 26 1.05 -1.09 -9.43
C VAL A 26 1.56 -2.38 -10.03
N LEU A 27 2.19 -2.28 -11.19
CA LEU A 27 2.87 -3.41 -11.83
C LEU A 27 4.33 -3.03 -12.12
N THR A 28 5.24 -3.67 -11.40
CA THR A 28 6.69 -3.45 -11.47
C THR A 28 7.39 -4.80 -11.54
N SER A 29 8.70 -4.79 -11.78
CA SER A 29 9.49 -6.02 -11.78
C SER A 29 9.47 -6.67 -10.38
N ALA A 30 9.62 -5.85 -9.33
CA ALA A 30 9.60 -6.29 -7.96
C ALA A 30 8.22 -6.82 -7.52
N THR A 31 7.11 -6.14 -7.85
CA THR A 31 5.77 -6.62 -7.48
C THR A 31 5.41 -7.91 -8.22
N SER A 32 5.85 -8.06 -9.47
CA SER A 32 5.70 -9.31 -10.23
C SER A 32 6.49 -10.46 -9.61
N SER A 33 7.73 -10.19 -9.15
CA SER A 33 8.56 -11.18 -8.45
C SER A 33 7.92 -11.65 -7.14
N LEU A 34 7.47 -10.69 -6.31
CA LEU A 34 6.76 -11.00 -5.06
C LEU A 34 5.51 -11.84 -5.30
N SER A 35 4.68 -11.48 -6.30
CA SER A 35 3.48 -12.24 -6.63
C SER A 35 3.79 -13.68 -6.99
N LYS A 36 4.86 -13.92 -7.78
CA LYS A 36 5.30 -15.27 -8.15
C LYS A 36 5.83 -16.05 -6.95
N SER A 37 6.68 -15.45 -6.13
CA SER A 37 7.20 -16.10 -4.91
C SER A 37 6.07 -16.50 -3.96
N LEU A 38 5.13 -15.60 -3.66
CA LEU A 38 3.99 -15.90 -2.81
C LEU A 38 3.14 -17.06 -3.36
N LYS A 39 2.82 -17.06 -4.65
CA LYS A 39 2.03 -18.14 -5.27
C LYS A 39 2.76 -19.49 -5.32
N ASN A 40 4.08 -19.47 -5.48
CA ASN A 40 4.88 -20.69 -5.57
C ASN A 40 5.11 -21.33 -4.19
N GLU A 41 5.31 -20.51 -3.17
CA GLU A 41 5.74 -20.97 -1.84
C GLU A 41 4.58 -21.12 -0.85
N VAL A 42 3.48 -20.41 -1.11
CA VAL A 42 2.25 -20.48 -0.32
C VAL A 42 1.11 -20.92 -1.25
N PRO A 43 0.91 -22.23 -1.47
CA PRO A 43 -0.02 -22.73 -2.51
C PRO A 43 -1.47 -22.28 -2.35
N THR A 44 -1.88 -21.88 -1.14
CA THR A 44 -3.22 -21.34 -0.88
C THR A 44 -3.40 -19.92 -1.41
N VAL A 45 -2.32 -19.20 -1.76
CA VAL A 45 -2.35 -17.87 -2.36
C VAL A 45 -2.64 -17.99 -3.85
N HIS A 46 -3.80 -17.50 -4.29
CA HIS A 46 -4.19 -17.50 -5.71
C HIS A 46 -4.22 -16.09 -6.31
N SER A 47 -4.36 -15.04 -5.48
CA SER A 47 -4.36 -13.66 -5.94
C SER A 47 -3.45 -12.78 -5.08
N VAL A 48 -2.67 -11.94 -5.76
CA VAL A 48 -1.89 -10.87 -5.14
C VAL A 48 -2.12 -9.61 -5.97
N GLN A 49 -2.54 -8.53 -5.32
CA GLN A 49 -2.82 -7.25 -5.96
C GLN A 49 -2.06 -6.14 -5.25
N PHE A 50 -1.63 -5.15 -6.03
CA PHE A 50 -0.80 -4.07 -5.56
C PHE A 50 -1.46 -2.75 -5.94
N HIS A 51 -1.69 -1.91 -4.95
CA HIS A 51 -2.37 -0.64 -5.16
C HIS A 51 -1.63 0.48 -4.46
N PHE A 52 -1.56 1.63 -5.11
CA PHE A 52 -1.03 2.85 -4.55
C PHE A 52 -2.13 3.89 -4.48
N THR A 53 -2.34 4.44 -3.28
CA THR A 53 -3.28 5.51 -3.00
C THR A 53 -2.52 6.49 -2.12
N ARG A 54 -2.06 7.61 -2.68
CA ARG A 54 -1.11 8.52 -2.02
C ARG A 54 -1.48 8.83 -0.55
N PRO A 55 -0.54 8.73 0.41
CA PRO A 55 0.86 8.27 0.29
C PRO A 55 1.06 6.76 0.59
N GLU A 56 -0.02 5.97 0.52
CA GLU A 56 -0.11 4.58 0.96
C GLU A 56 0.13 3.59 -0.19
N PHE A 57 0.82 2.50 0.12
CA PHE A 57 0.89 1.31 -0.73
C PHE A 57 0.21 0.13 -0.05
N THR A 58 -0.60 -0.62 -0.79
CA THR A 58 -1.37 -1.76 -0.28
C THR A 58 -1.07 -3.00 -1.10
N ILE A 59 -0.67 -4.06 -0.40
CA ILE A 59 -0.50 -5.41 -0.92
C ILE A 59 -1.70 -6.23 -0.42
N SER A 60 -2.58 -6.60 -1.33
CA SER A 60 -3.75 -7.43 -1.03
C SER A 60 -3.47 -8.86 -1.46
N VAL A 61 -3.55 -9.80 -0.52
CA VAL A 61 -3.35 -11.23 -0.76
C VAL A 61 -4.66 -11.95 -0.53
N LYS A 62 -5.08 -12.82 -1.45
CA LYS A 62 -6.25 -13.69 -1.28
C LYS A 62 -5.83 -15.15 -1.17
N THR A 63 -6.35 -15.81 -0.15
CA THR A 63 -6.16 -17.24 0.09
C THR A 63 -7.46 -18.02 -0.09
N SER A 64 -7.35 -19.23 -0.65
CA SER A 64 -8.49 -20.13 -0.90
C SER A 64 -9.00 -20.81 0.37
N GLU A 65 -8.20 -20.82 1.43
CA GLU A 65 -8.46 -21.53 2.68
C GLU A 65 -8.38 -20.58 3.89
N ALA A 66 -8.78 -21.10 5.06
CA ALA A 66 -8.63 -20.42 6.33
C ALA A 66 -7.16 -20.07 6.60
N LEU A 67 -6.95 -18.84 7.07
CA LEU A 67 -5.61 -18.30 7.30
C LEU A 67 -5.00 -18.92 8.57
N SER A 68 -4.23 -19.99 8.41
CA SER A 68 -3.44 -20.56 9.50
C SER A 68 -2.27 -19.64 9.86
N GLU A 69 -1.74 -19.79 11.08
CA GLU A 69 -0.59 -19.02 11.56
C GLU A 69 0.65 -19.19 10.66
N GLY A 70 0.99 -20.43 10.27
CA GLY A 70 2.14 -20.68 9.39
C GLY A 70 2.00 -20.04 8.00
N VAL A 71 0.79 -20.05 7.41
CA VAL A 71 0.52 -19.38 6.13
C VAL A 71 0.65 -17.87 6.27
N ARG A 72 0.06 -17.31 7.33
CA ARG A 72 0.12 -15.88 7.64
C ARG A 72 1.56 -15.39 7.81
N ASP A 73 2.35 -16.12 8.58
CA ASP A 73 3.74 -15.73 8.88
C ASP A 73 4.62 -15.85 7.63
N SER A 74 4.40 -16.87 6.80
CA SER A 74 5.08 -17.02 5.50
C SER A 74 4.79 -15.86 4.55
N ILE A 75 3.50 -15.45 4.45
CA ILE A 75 3.12 -14.29 3.63
C ILE A 75 3.78 -13.02 4.18
N LEU A 76 3.69 -12.79 5.50
CA LEU A 76 4.25 -11.62 6.13
C LEU A 76 5.77 -11.53 5.94
N GLU A 77 6.50 -12.64 6.08
CA GLU A 77 7.95 -12.68 5.91
C GLU A 77 8.37 -12.31 4.48
N ARG A 78 7.69 -12.86 3.47
CA ARG A 78 7.97 -12.49 2.06
C ARG A 78 7.66 -11.03 1.77
N VAL A 79 6.58 -10.52 2.33
CA VAL A 79 6.22 -9.10 2.19
C VAL A 79 7.24 -8.21 2.91
N LYS A 80 7.74 -8.60 4.09
CA LYS A 80 8.82 -7.90 4.80
C LYS A 80 10.10 -7.82 3.95
N GLN A 81 10.52 -8.94 3.38
CA GLN A 81 11.71 -9.00 2.51
C GLN A 81 11.56 -8.15 1.24
N PHE A 82 10.34 -8.07 0.69
CA PHE A 82 10.05 -7.21 -0.45
C PHE A 82 10.02 -5.71 -0.06
N THR A 83 9.57 -5.35 1.13
CA THR A 83 9.33 -3.95 1.54
C THR A 83 10.64 -3.23 1.92
N THR A 84 11.53 -3.06 0.94
CA THR A 84 12.76 -2.28 1.07
C THR A 84 12.59 -0.88 0.51
N ILE A 85 13.44 0.07 0.92
CA ILE A 85 13.47 1.44 0.36
C ILE A 85 13.60 1.42 -1.16
N ASN A 86 14.45 0.53 -1.71
CA ASN A 86 14.66 0.45 -3.16
C ASN A 86 13.40 -0.01 -3.92
N HIS A 87 12.72 -1.06 -3.43
CA HIS A 87 11.47 -1.50 -4.06
C HIS A 87 10.35 -0.47 -3.89
N MET A 88 10.26 0.20 -2.73
CA MET A 88 9.25 1.25 -2.53
C MET A 88 9.51 2.46 -3.42
N ASN A 89 10.76 2.80 -3.69
CA ASN A 89 11.14 3.82 -4.67
C ASN A 89 10.83 3.39 -6.12
N GLU A 90 10.93 2.11 -6.47
CA GLU A 90 10.45 1.58 -7.76
C GLU A 90 8.93 1.74 -7.89
N VAL A 91 8.18 1.34 -6.85
CA VAL A 91 6.73 1.49 -6.78
C VAL A 91 6.32 2.96 -6.95
N ALA A 92 6.89 3.86 -6.15
CA ALA A 92 6.59 5.30 -6.22
C ALA A 92 6.83 5.87 -7.64
N ARG A 93 7.98 5.54 -8.25
CA ARG A 93 8.31 5.99 -9.62
C ARG A 93 7.33 5.47 -10.66
N SER A 94 6.86 4.22 -10.53
CA SER A 94 5.91 3.61 -11.48
C SER A 94 4.59 4.39 -11.59
N VAL A 95 4.18 5.07 -10.52
CA VAL A 95 2.97 5.89 -10.42
C VAL A 95 3.27 7.39 -10.42
N LYS A 96 4.48 7.79 -10.82
CA LYS A 96 4.96 9.19 -10.89
C LYS A 96 4.89 9.93 -9.54
N TRP A 97 4.93 9.19 -8.43
CA TRP A 97 5.07 9.75 -7.09
C TRP A 97 6.54 10.07 -6.82
N LYS A 98 6.80 11.27 -6.27
CA LYS A 98 8.16 11.80 -6.09
C LYS A 98 8.65 11.76 -4.65
N SER A 99 7.77 11.44 -3.70
CA SER A 99 8.11 11.35 -2.28
C SER A 99 8.23 9.89 -1.86
N PRO A 100 8.78 9.59 -0.67
CA PRO A 100 8.67 8.26 -0.09
C PRO A 100 7.21 7.81 0.04
N ILE A 101 6.99 6.50 0.00
CA ILE A 101 5.71 5.90 0.37
C ILE A 101 5.65 5.94 1.90
N SER A 102 4.65 6.61 2.47
CA SER A 102 4.60 6.81 3.92
C SER A 102 4.34 5.50 4.65
N ASN A 103 3.42 4.68 4.14
CA ASN A 103 3.05 3.42 4.75
C ASN A 103 2.83 2.33 3.72
N VAL A 104 3.17 1.11 4.12
CA VAL A 104 2.92 -0.12 3.37
C VAL A 104 2.00 -0.99 4.19
N ASN A 105 0.88 -1.37 3.60
CA ASN A 105 -0.17 -2.16 4.22
C ASN A 105 -0.22 -3.53 3.55
N LEU A 106 -0.19 -4.59 4.35
CA LEU A 106 -0.50 -5.95 3.92
C LEU A 106 -1.90 -6.30 4.41
N VAL A 107 -2.77 -6.66 3.48
CA VAL A 107 -4.15 -7.07 3.77
C VAL A 107 -4.36 -8.47 3.23
N ILE A 108 -4.62 -9.43 4.12
CA ILE A 108 -4.83 -10.83 3.77
C ILE A 108 -6.32 -11.14 3.89
N TYR A 109 -6.92 -11.61 2.80
CA TYR A 109 -8.32 -12.01 2.72
C TYR A 109 -8.42 -13.53 2.59
N ASN A 110 -9.44 -14.09 3.23
CA ASN A 110 -9.94 -15.42 2.89
C ASN A 110 -11.07 -15.24 1.87
N ASP A 111 -11.03 -15.94 0.74
CA ASP A 111 -12.01 -15.80 -0.35
C ASP A 111 -13.47 -15.98 0.09
N SER A 112 -13.71 -16.71 1.18
CA SER A 112 -15.05 -16.91 1.75
C SER A 112 -15.59 -15.70 2.52
N LYS A 113 -14.77 -14.68 2.81
CA LYS A 113 -15.14 -13.53 3.66
C LYS A 113 -14.88 -12.20 2.96
N SER A 114 -15.77 -11.24 3.19
CA SER A 114 -15.60 -9.85 2.73
C SER A 114 -14.57 -9.08 3.57
N GLU A 115 -14.37 -9.49 4.82
CA GLU A 115 -13.48 -8.84 5.78
C GLU A 115 -12.06 -9.43 5.70
N PRO A 116 -11.01 -8.61 5.92
CA PRO A 116 -9.65 -9.09 6.02
C PRO A 116 -9.50 -10.12 7.16
N ALA A 117 -8.84 -11.23 6.90
CA ALA A 117 -8.45 -12.19 7.93
C ALA A 117 -7.23 -11.71 8.74
N ALA A 118 -6.40 -10.84 8.17
CA ALA A 118 -5.30 -10.18 8.87
C ALA A 118 -4.90 -8.88 8.17
N VAL A 119 -4.51 -7.87 8.94
CA VAL A 119 -3.96 -6.61 8.44
C VAL A 119 -2.67 -6.28 9.17
N TYR A 120 -1.65 -5.92 8.41
CA TYR A 120 -0.37 -5.45 8.91
C TYR A 120 0.03 -4.15 8.23
N SER A 121 0.79 -3.32 8.94
CA SER A 121 1.35 -2.10 8.37
C SER A 121 2.77 -1.84 8.84
N THR A 122 3.53 -1.14 8.02
CA THR A 122 4.84 -0.57 8.35
C THR A 122 4.96 0.83 7.74
N SER A 123 5.84 1.65 8.30
CA SER A 123 5.97 3.07 7.93
C SER A 123 7.40 3.40 7.50
N TYR A 124 7.57 4.42 6.65
CA TYR A 124 8.90 4.95 6.32
C TYR A 124 9.45 5.82 7.45
N PHE A 125 8.59 6.67 8.03
CA PHE A 125 8.91 7.55 9.14
C PHE A 125 8.42 6.94 10.46
N LYS A 126 9.12 7.20 11.57
CA LYS A 126 8.74 6.79 12.92
C LYS A 126 7.63 7.68 13.49
N THR A 127 7.66 8.97 13.14
CA THR A 127 6.64 9.94 13.52
C THR A 127 5.74 10.31 12.33
N PHE A 128 4.69 11.08 12.60
CA PHE A 128 3.81 11.62 11.56
C PHE A 128 4.45 12.79 10.79
N ASP A 129 5.57 13.34 11.26
CA ASP A 129 6.27 14.41 10.58
C ASP A 129 7.11 13.86 9.42
N ALA A 130 6.50 13.86 8.22
CA ALA A 130 7.17 13.45 6.99
C ALA A 130 8.13 14.52 6.42
N SER A 131 8.23 15.70 7.05
CA SER A 131 9.20 16.74 6.70
C SER A 131 10.52 16.57 7.45
N ASP A 132 10.48 15.93 8.61
CA ASP A 132 11.67 15.52 9.35
C ASP A 132 12.34 14.31 8.69
N THR A 133 13.41 14.58 7.95
CA THR A 133 14.21 13.58 7.24
C THR A 133 15.48 13.19 8.00
N SER A 134 15.53 13.48 9.30
CA SER A 134 16.61 13.04 10.19
C SER A 134 16.70 11.52 10.26
N GLU A 135 17.90 10.99 10.46
CA GLU A 135 18.11 9.54 10.60
C GLU A 135 17.32 8.99 11.80
N GLU A 136 17.14 9.80 12.83
CA GLU A 136 16.36 9.49 14.02
C GLU A 136 14.89 9.22 13.69
N ASN A 137 14.31 9.94 12.72
CA ASN A 137 12.90 9.79 12.33
C ASN A 137 12.68 8.75 11.21
N ILE A 138 13.73 8.20 10.59
CA ILE A 138 13.59 7.17 9.55
C ILE A 138 13.48 5.77 10.20
N ASP A 139 12.37 5.07 9.93
CA ASP A 139 12.20 3.64 10.21
C ASP A 139 12.63 2.80 9.00
N GLY A 140 12.30 3.27 7.79
CA GLY A 140 12.66 2.57 6.55
C GLY A 140 11.93 1.24 6.38
N TYR A 141 10.71 1.13 6.90
CA TYR A 141 9.84 -0.06 6.82
C TYR A 141 10.30 -1.28 7.64
N VAL A 142 11.09 -1.05 8.68
CA VAL A 142 11.63 -2.08 9.57
C VAL A 142 10.56 -2.56 10.55
N THR A 143 9.73 -1.65 11.07
CA THR A 143 8.80 -1.95 12.16
C THR A 143 7.40 -2.29 11.65
N TRP A 144 7.05 -3.57 11.70
CA TRP A 144 5.73 -4.08 11.31
C TRP A 144 4.79 -4.20 12.51
N ARG A 145 3.58 -3.66 12.37
CA ARG A 145 2.50 -3.74 13.36
C ARG A 145 1.34 -4.54 12.79
N LYS A 146 0.77 -5.42 13.61
CA LYS A 146 -0.49 -6.09 13.32
C LYS A 146 -1.63 -5.18 13.80
N HIS A 147 -2.67 -5.03 12.99
CA HIS A 147 -3.92 -4.43 13.44
C HIS A 147 -4.79 -5.54 14.02
N GLU A 148 -5.15 -5.41 15.29
CA GLU A 148 -6.19 -6.22 15.91
C GLU A 148 -7.51 -5.50 15.67
N GLU A 149 -8.56 -6.24 15.27
CA GLU A 149 -9.89 -5.64 15.21
C GLU A 149 -10.26 -5.08 16.59
N PRO A 150 -10.91 -3.92 16.67
CA PRO A 150 -11.60 -3.55 17.90
C PRO A 150 -12.68 -4.62 18.15
N VAL A 151 -12.54 -5.33 19.27
CA VAL A 151 -13.51 -6.32 19.78
C VAL A 151 -14.89 -5.69 19.92
#